data_AF-A0A8S3AIE8-F1
#
_entry.id   AF-A0A8S3AIE8-F1
#
_cell.length_a   1.000
_cell.length_b   1.000
_cell.length_c   1.000
_cell.angle_alpha   90.00
_cell.angle_beta   90.00
_cell.angle_gamma   90.00
#
_symmetry.space_group_name_H-M   'P 1'
#
loop_
_entity.id
_entity.type
_entity.pdbx_description
1 polymer ?
#
loop_
_entity_poly.entity_id
_entity_poly.type
_entity_poly.pdbx_seq_one_letter_code
_entity_poly.pdbx_strand_id
1 'polypeptide(L)' 'VIVQLGLEKCANSVVGTEFKRGISGGERKRTNIGMELVLSPNVLFLDEPTT' A
#
# COMPACT_ATOMS: atom_id res chain seq x y z
N VAL A 1 10.20 -4.04 0.89
CA VAL A 1 8.75 -3.99 0.59
C VAL A 1 8.34 -2.91 -0.42
N ILE A 2 8.78 -1.65 -0.31
CA ILE A 2 8.34 -0.55 -1.22
C ILE A 2 8.53 -0.89 -2.72
N VAL A 3 9.74 -1.30 -3.12
CA VAL A 3 10.05 -1.69 -4.51
C VAL A 3 9.24 -2.91 -4.96
N GLN A 4 9.12 -3.92 -4.09
CA GLN A 4 8.35 -5.15 -4.39
C GLN A 4 6.87 -4.88 -4.65
N LEU A 5 6.32 -3.81 -4.07
CA LEU A 5 4.94 -3.37 -4.27
C LEU A 5 4.79 -2.27 -5.34
N GLY A 6 5.87 -1.91 -6.03
CA GLY A 6 5.86 -0.87 -7.06
C GLY A 6 5.43 0.51 -6.55
N LEU A 7 5.81 0.85 -5.32
CA LEU A 7 5.45 2.11 -4.66
C LEU A 7 6.54 3.19 -4.75
N GLU A 8 7.60 2.97 -5.55
CA GLU A 8 8.77 3.86 -5.62
C GLU A 8 8.40 5.29 -6.02
N LYS A 9 7.50 5.43 -7.00
CA LYS A 9 7.08 6.75 -7.53
C LYS A 9 6.29 7.58 -6.51
N CYS A 10 5.69 6.94 -5.51
CA CYS A 10 4.86 7.59 -4.50
C CYS A 10 5.39 7.41 -3.07
N ALA A 11 6.63 6.92 -2.89
CA ALA A 11 7.20 6.62 -1.58
C ALA A 11 7.26 7.83 -0.63
N ASN A 12 7.41 9.04 -1.18
CA ASN A 12 7.45 10.29 -0.43
C ASN A 12 6.16 11.12 -0.57
N SER A 13 5.13 10.56 -1.19
CA SER A 13 3.84 11.22 -1.37
C SER A 13 2.95 10.99 -0.16
N VAL A 14 2.15 11.98 0.21
CA VAL A 14 1.13 11.80 1.24
C VAL A 14 0.05 10.84 0.75
N VAL A 15 -0.37 9.90 1.60
CA VAL A 15 -1.44 8.94 1.26
C VAL A 15 -2.75 9.68 0.96
N GLY A 16 -3.01 10.79 1.66
CA GLY A 16 -4.23 11.59 1.48
C GLY A 16 -5.41 11.05 2.28
N THR A 17 -6.42 11.90 2.42
CA THR A 17 -7.66 11.66 3.18
C THR A 17 -8.86 11.72 2.24
N GLU A 18 -10.06 11.53 2.78
CA GLU A 18 -11.31 11.71 2.03
C GLU A 18 -11.46 13.13 1.45
N PHE A 19 -10.95 14.14 2.17
CA PHE A 19 -11.06 15.55 1.79
C PHE A 19 -9.81 16.09 1.07
N LYS A 20 -8.68 15.37 1.11
CA LYS A 20 -7.42 15.80 0.49
C LYS A 20 -6.82 14.68 -0.35
N ARG A 21 -6.74 14.91 -1.66
CA ARG A 21 -6.12 13.97 -2.60
C ARG A 21 -4.67 13.65 -2.20
N GLY A 22 -4.33 12.38 -2.29
CA GLY A 22 -2.96 11.86 -2.15
C GLY A 22 -2.68 10.83 -3.24
N ILE A 23 -2.11 9.69 -2.86
CA ILE A 23 -1.86 8.57 -3.77
C ILE A 23 -3.15 7.96 -4.34
N SER A 24 -3.04 7.26 -5.47
CA SER A 24 -4.16 6.57 -6.10
C SER A 24 -4.74 5.44 -5.24
N GLY A 25 -5.94 4.97 -5.57
CA GLY A 25 -6.57 3.86 -4.86
C GLY A 25 -5.74 2.57 -4.88
N GLY A 26 -5.15 2.23 -6.04
CA GLY A 26 -4.27 1.06 -6.16
C GLY A 26 -2.98 1.18 -5.36
N GLU A 27 -2.36 2.38 -5.35
CA GLU A 27 -1.20 2.64 -4.50
C GLU A 27 -1.56 2.57 -3.01
N ARG A 28 -2.73 3.08 -2.61
CA ARG A 28 -3.24 2.96 -1.23
C ARG A 28 -3.46 1.51 -0.83
N LYS A 29 -4.09 0.70 -1.68
CA LYS A 29 -4.30 -0.74 -1.43
C LYS A 29 -2.97 -1.46 -1.24
N ARG A 30 -1.99 -1.22 -2.12
CA ARG A 30 -0.63 -1.79 -1.96
C ARG A 30 0.09 -1.25 -0.72
N THR A 31 -0.09 0.02 -0.36
CA THR A 31 0.50 0.59 0.87
C THR A 31 -0.03 -0.13 2.11
N ASN A 32 -1.33 -0.44 2.16
CA ASN A 32 -1.93 -1.21 3.25
C ASN A 32 -1.36 -2.63 3.32
N ILE A 33 -1.19 -3.31 2.19
CA ILE A 33 -0.52 -4.63 2.14
C ILE A 33 0.92 -4.52 2.66
N GLY A 34 1.63 -3.46 2.27
CA GLY A 34 3.00 -3.19 2.72
C GLY A 34 3.12 -2.99 4.23
N MET A 35 2.12 -2.36 4.86
CA MET A 35 2.05 -2.16 6.32
C MET A 35 1.97 -3.48 7.09
N GLU A 36 1.35 -4.53 6.53
CA GLU A 36 1.34 -5.85 7.16
C GLU A 36 2.63 -6.63 6.85
N LEU A 37 3.14 -6.51 5.62
CA LEU A 37 4.36 -7.20 5.18
C LEU A 37 5.63 -6.73 5.90
N VAL A 38 5.70 -5.50 6.41
CA VAL A 38 6.86 -5.04 7.20
C VAL A 38 7.07 -5.86 8.47
N LEU A 39 6.01 -6.46 9.02
CA LEU A 39 6.09 -7.34 10.18
C LEU A 39 6.66 -8.73 9.84
N SER A 40 6.89 -9.01 8.56
CA SER A 40 7.37 -10.32 8.07
C SER A 40 6.54 -11.50 8.59
N PRO A 41 5.20 -11.48 8.46
CA PRO A 41 4.36 -12.57 8.94
C PRO A 41 4.64 -13.86 8.16
N ASN A 42 4.55 -15.01 8.84
CA ASN A 42 4.68 -16.32 8.20
C ASN A 42 3.49 -16.63 7.25
N VAL A 43 2.31 -16.09 7.55
CA VAL A 43 1.08 -16.24 6.75
C VAL A 43 0.35 -14.90 6.74
N LEU A 44 -0.10 -14.47 5.56
CA LEU A 44 -0.86 -13.23 5.37
C LEU A 44 -2.20 -13.55 4.69
N PHE A 45 -3.29 -13.14 5.31
CA PHE A 45 -4.64 -13.24 4.73
C PHE A 45 -5.01 -11.90 4.10
N LEU A 46 -5.48 -11.93 2.86
CA LEU A 46 -5.90 -10.75 2.13
C LEU A 46 -7.27 -11.02 1.52
N ASP A 47 -8.16 -10.04 1.61
CA ASP A 47 -9.45 -10.07 0.92
C ASP A 47 -9.39 -9.17 -0.31
N GLU A 48 -9.76 -9.74 -1.46
CA GLU A 48 -9.74 -9.10 -2.80
C GLU A 48 -8.54 -8.16 -3.07
N PRO A 49 -7.27 -8.62 -2.99
CA PRO A 49 -6.09 -7.74 -3.09
C PRO A 49 -5.83 -7.14 -4.47
N THR A 50 -6.53 -7.62 -5.51
CA THR A 50 -6.30 -7.23 -6.92
C THR A 50 -7.49 -6.56 -7.59
N THR A 51 -8.67 -6.59 -6.97
CA THR A 51 -9.91 -5.98 -7.50
C THR A 51 -9.91 -4.46 -7.33
#